data_AF-A0A2E5WCM1-F1
#
_entry.id   AF-A0A2E5WCM1-F1
#
_cell.length_a   1.000
_cell.length_b   1.000
_cell.length_c   1.000
_cell.angle_alpha   90.00
_cell.angle_beta   90.00
_cell.angle_gamma   90.00
#
_symmetry.space_group_name_H-M   'P 1'
#
loop_
_entity.id
_entity.type
_entity.pdbx_description
1 polymer ?
#
loop_
_entity_poly.entity_id
_entity_poly.type
_entity_poly.pdbx_seq_one_letter_code
_entity_poly.pdbx_strand_id
1 'polypeptide(L)'
;MRSTGTFWVTVAVTVCCLAIGIDAQEAKVRMPDEGAKGESESSPIELPVGMEAYREVLLSGDYLVGPGDQFLIQMSAFGEPLERRVLSEGGLFIPRVGRVQIAGRSLREAKQAVEVLFRERVHVGTIDIELSEIRRFPISVVGTVNMPGIVQGSGVERVSELLQKAGGFAEGASRRNIYLVRSSELTELETTELRRGLVDESVIERLAGSARRVDISMFEVTGESALNPFVTDGDVIIVPPRADIVRAMEAVRRNDIFEYVRGDRLSHLALLAMGPAAHYDPDNVYIFRYVDEGRRQIRIRVDLDAAVKGVESEDIELESGDWLVVRSRPGYQQQATVRIIGEVEFPGFYVIDDGATTLLDVLDQSGGVTSLASLPKARITRQLEDDEQLDPEFERILTIPPAAWNEDEKQYFNMRSRTKRGQMVVDFVALFEDDPAAQANNILVRPGDVIVIPSSLRTVLVSGRAAFPGAVPYEPSFSVQDYIQRAGGFGWRASKGVRVIKARTGEVLEAADVQRIDPGDNIWIKEKPTRDYWTLFTQAMAVAGQVATVLILVGQ
;
A
#
# COMPACT_ATOMS: atom_id res chain seq x y z
N MET A 1 -66.81 9.55 5.30
CA MET A 1 -66.65 8.09 5.49
C MET A 1 -65.63 7.58 4.49
N ARG A 2 -64.66 6.82 4.98
CA ARG A 2 -63.50 6.26 4.25
C ARG A 2 -63.94 5.25 3.19
N SER A 3 -63.23 5.21 2.07
CA SER A 3 -62.40 4.05 1.60
C SER A 3 -62.06 4.26 0.12
N THR A 4 -60.81 4.61 -0.25
CA THR A 4 -59.74 3.67 -0.69
C THR A 4 -60.27 2.68 -1.74
N GLY A 5 -59.94 2.82 -3.03
CA GLY A 5 -58.60 2.66 -3.61
C GLY A 5 -58.52 1.23 -4.16
N THR A 6 -58.40 1.00 -5.47
CA THR A 6 -57.12 0.79 -6.16
C THR A 6 -57.38 0.84 -7.67
N PHE A 7 -56.61 1.63 -8.43
CA PHE A 7 -56.68 1.72 -9.88
C PHE A 7 -55.50 0.96 -10.50
N TRP A 8 -55.79 0.02 -11.39
CA TRP A 8 -55.00 -0.22 -12.59
C TRP A 8 -55.77 0.40 -13.74
N VAL A 9 -55.09 0.97 -14.75
CA VAL A 9 -55.45 0.87 -16.18
C VAL A 9 -54.41 1.60 -17.02
N THR A 10 -53.73 0.79 -17.82
CA THR A 10 -53.21 0.99 -19.18
C THR A 10 -53.80 2.19 -19.93
N VAL A 11 -52.98 3.10 -20.44
CA VAL A 11 -53.42 4.04 -21.48
C VAL A 11 -52.65 3.78 -22.77
N ALA A 12 -53.43 3.34 -23.74
CA ALA A 12 -53.08 3.15 -25.13
C ALA A 12 -52.79 4.49 -25.81
N VAL A 13 -51.77 4.44 -26.66
CA VAL A 13 -51.37 5.48 -27.62
C VAL A 13 -52.50 5.70 -28.63
N THR A 14 -52.99 6.93 -28.72
CA THR A 14 -53.84 7.37 -29.83
C THR A 14 -52.99 8.16 -30.82
N VAL A 15 -52.99 7.64 -32.03
CA VAL A 15 -52.39 8.17 -33.26
C VAL A 15 -53.04 9.49 -33.64
N CYS A 16 -52.24 10.48 -34.03
CA CYS A 16 -52.66 11.45 -35.03
C CYS A 16 -51.48 11.82 -35.92
N CYS A 17 -51.56 11.38 -37.18
CA CYS A 17 -50.65 11.74 -38.25
C CYS A 17 -50.86 13.19 -38.68
N LEU A 18 -49.78 13.91 -38.94
CA LEU A 18 -49.72 14.88 -40.04
C LEU A 18 -48.29 14.91 -40.58
N ALA A 19 -48.19 14.43 -41.82
CA ALA A 19 -46.98 14.30 -42.60
C ALA A 19 -46.62 15.64 -43.25
N ILE A 20 -45.36 16.05 -43.16
CA ILE A 20 -44.64 16.78 -44.21
C ILE A 20 -43.20 16.25 -44.17
N GLY A 21 -42.74 15.69 -45.29
CA GLY A 21 -41.42 15.09 -45.42
C GLY A 21 -40.30 16.12 -45.55
N ILE A 22 -39.06 15.63 -45.42
CA ILE A 22 -37.92 15.82 -46.33
C ILE A 22 -36.66 15.26 -45.66
N ASP A 23 -35.98 14.44 -46.46
CA ASP A 23 -34.58 13.96 -46.46
C ASP A 23 -33.88 13.31 -45.26
N ALA A 24 -33.21 12.22 -45.63
CA ALA A 24 -32.30 11.44 -44.81
C ALA A 24 -30.86 11.97 -44.96
N GLN A 25 -30.22 12.30 -43.84
CA GLN A 25 -28.76 12.24 -43.73
C GLN A 25 -28.35 11.73 -42.34
N GLU A 26 -27.33 10.86 -42.36
CA GLU A 26 -26.80 10.06 -41.27
C GLU A 26 -26.34 10.89 -40.07
N ALA A 27 -26.83 10.56 -38.87
CA ALA A 27 -26.27 11.03 -37.61
C ALA A 27 -25.73 9.84 -36.81
N LYS A 28 -24.41 9.63 -36.90
CA LYS A 28 -23.64 8.67 -36.13
C LYS A 28 -23.50 9.20 -34.70
N VAL A 29 -24.34 8.71 -33.78
CA VAL A 29 -24.25 9.05 -32.35
C VAL A 29 -23.09 8.25 -31.73
N ARG A 30 -22.07 8.99 -31.30
CA ARG A 30 -20.94 8.49 -30.50
C ARG A 30 -21.39 8.46 -29.03
N MET A 31 -21.43 7.27 -28.43
CA MET A 31 -21.60 7.10 -26.98
C MET A 31 -20.38 7.72 -26.25
N PRO A 32 -20.56 8.31 -25.06
CA PRO A 32 -19.45 8.86 -24.29
C PRO A 32 -18.63 7.76 -23.63
N ASP A 33 -17.31 7.82 -23.82
CA ASP A 33 -16.31 7.06 -23.06
C ASP A 33 -16.31 7.59 -21.61
N GLU A 34 -16.65 6.72 -20.65
CA GLU A 34 -16.31 6.96 -19.25
C GLU A 34 -14.80 6.82 -19.09
N GLY A 35 -14.14 7.96 -18.93
CA GLY A 35 -12.72 8.06 -18.67
C GLY A 35 -12.33 7.26 -17.43
N ALA A 36 -11.48 6.27 -17.67
CA ALA A 36 -10.75 5.51 -16.68
C ALA A 36 -10.05 6.44 -15.66
N LYS A 37 -10.44 6.31 -14.39
CA LYS A 37 -9.56 6.70 -13.29
C LYS A 37 -8.45 5.65 -13.20
N GLY A 38 -7.26 6.04 -13.66
CA GLY A 38 -6.04 5.30 -13.38
C GLY A 38 -5.66 5.48 -11.91
N GLU A 39 -6.12 4.57 -11.05
CA GLU A 39 -5.41 4.23 -9.83
C GLU A 39 -4.28 3.28 -10.24
N SER A 40 -3.07 3.80 -10.39
CA SER A 40 -1.88 2.96 -10.46
C SER A 40 -1.48 2.56 -9.03
N GLU A 41 -2.31 1.75 -8.39
CA GLU A 41 -1.76 0.79 -7.45
C GLU A 41 -1.13 -0.29 -8.31
N SER A 42 0.18 -0.20 -8.50
CA SER A 42 0.96 -1.34 -8.94
C SER A 42 0.86 -2.37 -7.82
N SER A 43 -0.21 -3.17 -7.82
CA SER A 43 -0.19 -4.47 -7.15
C SER A 43 1.09 -5.15 -7.64
N PRO A 44 2.00 -5.56 -6.75
CA PRO A 44 3.09 -6.43 -7.15
C PRO A 44 2.47 -7.58 -7.93
N ILE A 45 3.03 -7.89 -9.09
CA ILE A 45 2.70 -9.14 -9.77
C ILE A 45 3.19 -10.24 -8.82
N GLU A 46 2.33 -10.69 -7.92
CA GLU A 46 2.54 -11.94 -7.19
C GLU A 46 2.47 -13.03 -8.25
N LEU A 47 3.63 -13.50 -8.69
CA LEU A 47 3.70 -14.76 -9.41
C LEU A 47 3.03 -15.80 -8.50
N PRO A 48 1.99 -16.50 -8.95
CA PRO A 48 1.37 -17.53 -8.13
C PRO A 48 2.43 -18.62 -7.90
N VAL A 49 3.02 -18.61 -6.70
CA VAL A 49 4.03 -19.55 -6.21
C VAL A 49 3.62 -21.01 -6.49
N GLY A 50 2.31 -21.28 -6.54
CA GLY A 50 1.76 -22.59 -6.87
C GLY A 50 2.07 -23.14 -8.26
N MET A 51 2.29 -22.33 -9.32
CA MET A 51 2.57 -22.90 -10.66
C MET A 51 4.02 -23.35 -10.85
N GLU A 52 4.98 -22.75 -10.15
CA GLU A 52 6.39 -23.15 -10.20
C GLU A 52 6.62 -24.43 -9.39
N ALA A 53 6.03 -24.51 -8.19
CA ALA A 53 6.05 -25.70 -7.33
C ALA A 53 5.36 -26.92 -8.01
N TYR A 54 4.20 -26.68 -8.65
CA TYR A 54 3.49 -27.70 -9.43
C TYR A 54 4.34 -28.26 -10.58
N ARG A 55 5.08 -27.39 -11.30
CA ARG A 55 5.96 -27.80 -12.41
C ARG A 55 7.21 -28.51 -11.92
N GLU A 56 7.88 -28.00 -10.89
CA GLU A 56 9.13 -28.58 -10.38
C GLU A 56 8.94 -30.04 -9.97
N VAL A 57 7.90 -30.34 -9.17
CA VAL A 57 7.71 -31.67 -8.57
C VAL A 57 7.12 -32.70 -9.54
N LEU A 58 6.15 -32.29 -10.37
CA LEU A 58 5.49 -33.20 -11.30
C LEU A 58 6.31 -33.44 -12.57
N LEU A 59 7.03 -32.43 -13.07
CA LEU A 59 7.91 -32.60 -14.24
C LEU A 59 9.21 -33.29 -13.86
N SER A 60 9.76 -33.05 -12.66
CA SER A 60 10.87 -33.87 -12.18
C SER A 60 10.43 -35.32 -12.01
N GLY A 61 9.18 -35.54 -11.59
CA GLY A 61 8.63 -36.87 -11.32
C GLY A 61 9.00 -37.38 -9.93
N ASP A 62 9.50 -36.51 -9.06
CA ASP A 62 9.90 -36.84 -7.68
C ASP A 62 8.74 -36.79 -6.69
N TYR A 63 7.54 -36.39 -7.14
CA TYR A 63 6.31 -36.43 -6.35
C TYR A 63 6.12 -37.80 -5.67
N LEU A 64 5.94 -37.81 -4.35
CA LEU A 64 5.70 -39.04 -3.59
C LEU A 64 4.23 -39.46 -3.63
N VAL A 65 3.96 -40.51 -4.41
CA VAL A 65 2.63 -41.08 -4.57
C VAL A 65 2.15 -41.69 -3.25
N GLY A 66 0.85 -41.61 -2.99
CA GLY A 66 0.26 -42.11 -1.76
C GLY A 66 -1.26 -42.20 -1.82
N PRO A 67 -1.89 -42.71 -0.74
CA PRO A 67 -3.32 -43.01 -0.73
C PRO A 67 -4.19 -41.79 -1.03
N GLY A 68 -5.14 -41.93 -1.97
CA GLY A 68 -6.02 -40.85 -2.39
C GLY A 68 -5.63 -40.17 -3.71
N ASP A 69 -4.39 -40.33 -4.18
CA ASP A 69 -3.98 -39.85 -5.50
C ASP A 69 -4.78 -40.54 -6.62
N GLN A 70 -5.05 -39.82 -7.71
CA GLN A 70 -5.81 -40.33 -8.85
C GLN A 70 -4.98 -40.28 -10.11
N PHE A 71 -4.94 -41.41 -10.82
CA PHE A 71 -4.27 -41.58 -12.09
C PHE A 71 -5.28 -41.70 -13.21
N LEU A 72 -5.02 -41.00 -14.32
CA LEU A 72 -5.66 -41.21 -15.60
C LEU A 72 -4.76 -42.13 -16.44
N ILE A 73 -5.31 -43.27 -16.86
CA ILE A 73 -4.59 -44.25 -17.68
C ILE A 73 -5.29 -44.32 -19.03
N GLN A 74 -4.64 -43.79 -20.06
CA GLN A 74 -5.11 -43.82 -21.43
C GLN A 74 -4.39 -44.93 -22.20
N MET A 75 -5.15 -45.68 -23.00
CA MET A 75 -4.64 -46.80 -23.78
C MET A 75 -5.10 -46.65 -25.22
N SER A 76 -4.20 -46.74 -26.19
CA SER A 76 -4.54 -46.61 -27.61
C SER A 76 -5.54 -47.65 -28.14
N ALA A 77 -5.73 -48.77 -27.43
CA ALA A 77 -6.63 -49.86 -27.81
C ALA A 77 -8.05 -49.77 -27.20
N PHE A 78 -8.30 -48.83 -26.27
CA PHE A 78 -9.58 -48.67 -25.59
C PHE A 78 -10.06 -47.21 -25.69
N GLY A 79 -11.36 -47.00 -25.90
CA GLY A 79 -11.91 -45.67 -26.16
C GLY A 79 -11.95 -44.74 -24.94
N GLU A 80 -12.29 -45.26 -23.76
CA GLU A 80 -12.45 -44.46 -22.54
C GLU A 80 -11.23 -44.60 -21.63
N PRO A 81 -10.66 -43.49 -21.12
CA PRO A 81 -9.55 -43.54 -20.19
C PRO A 81 -9.98 -44.11 -18.83
N LEU A 82 -9.07 -44.79 -18.14
CA LEU A 82 -9.34 -45.35 -16.82
C LEU A 82 -8.86 -44.41 -15.74
N GLU A 83 -9.80 -43.88 -14.95
CA GLU A 83 -9.49 -43.14 -13.73
C GLU A 83 -9.35 -44.09 -12.55
N ARG A 84 -8.19 -44.13 -11.91
CA ARG A 84 -7.90 -45.06 -10.81
C ARG A 84 -7.29 -44.33 -9.63
N ARG A 85 -7.87 -44.55 -8.45
CA ARG A 85 -7.41 -43.98 -7.19
C ARG A 85 -6.50 -44.96 -6.45
N VAL A 86 -5.44 -44.43 -5.84
CA VAL A 86 -4.58 -45.17 -4.92
C VAL A 86 -5.37 -45.45 -3.64
N LEU A 87 -5.48 -46.73 -3.28
CA LEU A 87 -6.23 -47.18 -2.11
C LEU A 87 -5.48 -46.88 -0.81
N SER A 88 -6.18 -46.99 0.33
CA SER A 88 -5.64 -46.77 1.69
C SER A 88 -4.41 -47.62 2.00
N GLU A 89 -4.36 -48.85 1.49
CA GLU A 89 -3.23 -49.76 1.64
C GLU A 89 -2.05 -49.44 0.69
N GLY A 90 -2.19 -48.40 -0.16
CA GLY A 90 -1.15 -47.90 -1.05
C GLY A 90 -1.06 -48.57 -2.43
N GLY A 91 -2.01 -49.44 -2.75
CA GLY A 91 -2.10 -50.11 -4.04
C GLY A 91 -3.00 -49.38 -5.05
N LEU A 92 -2.63 -49.42 -6.33
CA LEU A 92 -3.47 -49.02 -7.46
C LEU A 92 -4.09 -50.27 -8.09
N PHE A 93 -5.42 -50.37 -8.07
CA PHE A 93 -6.13 -51.48 -8.70
C PHE A 93 -6.55 -51.14 -10.12
N ILE A 94 -6.13 -51.96 -11.08
CA ILE A 94 -6.38 -51.76 -12.50
C ILE A 94 -7.11 -53.00 -13.03
N PRO A 95 -8.38 -52.88 -13.50
CA PRO A 95 -9.14 -54.02 -14.00
C PRO A 95 -8.40 -54.76 -15.11
N ARG A 96 -8.47 -56.10 -15.09
CA ARG A 96 -7.78 -57.02 -16.03
C ARG A 96 -6.26 -57.05 -15.94
N VAL A 97 -5.61 -56.04 -15.35
CA VAL A 97 -4.15 -55.99 -15.15
C VAL A 97 -3.78 -56.50 -13.76
N GLY A 98 -4.45 -56.02 -12.70
CA GLY A 98 -4.21 -56.42 -11.32
C GLY A 98 -3.90 -55.24 -10.40
N ARG A 99 -3.23 -55.51 -9.27
CA ARG A 99 -2.85 -54.53 -8.25
C ARG A 99 -1.35 -54.21 -8.36
N VAL A 100 -0.98 -52.94 -8.29
CA VAL A 100 0.41 -52.46 -8.23
C VAL A 100 0.61 -51.68 -6.94
N GLN A 101 1.65 -51.99 -6.15
CA GLN A 101 2.00 -51.18 -4.99
C GLN A 101 2.78 -49.94 -5.45
N ILE A 102 2.20 -48.75 -5.25
CA ILE A 102 2.81 -47.50 -5.73
C ILE A 102 2.94 -46.41 -4.66
N ALA A 103 2.25 -46.51 -3.52
CA ALA A 103 2.45 -45.56 -2.43
C ALA A 103 3.89 -45.61 -1.88
N GLY A 104 4.44 -44.43 -1.57
CA GLY A 104 5.80 -44.24 -1.11
C GLY A 104 6.87 -44.23 -2.22
N ARG A 105 6.47 -44.45 -3.48
CA ARG A 105 7.36 -44.32 -4.65
C ARG A 105 7.28 -42.93 -5.24
N SER A 106 8.34 -42.52 -5.94
CA SER A 106 8.28 -41.34 -6.79
C SER A 106 7.27 -41.55 -7.93
N LEU A 107 6.68 -40.48 -8.45
CA LEU A 107 5.74 -40.54 -9.57
C LEU A 107 6.38 -41.21 -10.79
N ARG A 108 7.68 -40.99 -11.02
CA ARG A 108 8.45 -41.66 -12.07
C ARG A 108 8.46 -43.19 -11.88
N GLU A 109 8.82 -43.65 -10.68
CA GLU A 109 8.86 -45.08 -10.34
C GLU A 109 7.46 -45.72 -10.34
N ALA A 110 6.43 -44.98 -9.91
CA ALA A 110 5.05 -45.43 -9.91
C ALA A 110 4.56 -45.65 -11.34
N LYS A 111 4.78 -44.69 -12.25
CA LYS A 111 4.44 -44.83 -13.68
C LYS A 111 5.15 -46.04 -14.29
N GLN A 112 6.44 -46.17 -14.07
CA GLN A 112 7.23 -47.30 -14.58
C GLN A 112 6.70 -48.65 -14.05
N ALA A 113 6.34 -48.74 -12.77
CA ALA A 113 5.80 -49.96 -12.18
C ALA A 113 4.46 -50.37 -12.80
N VAL A 114 3.60 -49.38 -13.08
CA VAL A 114 2.31 -49.62 -13.74
C VAL A 114 2.51 -50.06 -15.19
N GLU A 115 3.40 -49.40 -15.94
CA GLU A 115 3.72 -49.80 -17.32
C GLU A 115 4.25 -51.23 -17.42
N VAL A 116 5.15 -51.63 -16.51
CA VAL A 116 5.69 -53.00 -16.47
C VAL A 116 4.58 -54.01 -16.25
N LEU A 117 3.69 -53.79 -15.28
CA LEU A 117 2.59 -54.72 -15.01
C LEU A 117 1.61 -54.81 -16.19
N PHE A 118 1.38 -53.69 -16.89
CA PHE A 118 0.55 -53.69 -18.08
C PHE A 118 1.13 -54.54 -19.20
N ARG A 119 2.42 -54.37 -19.53
CA ARG A 119 3.09 -55.14 -20.60
C ARG A 119 3.09 -56.64 -20.34
N GLU A 120 3.19 -57.05 -19.08
CA GLU A 120 3.17 -58.48 -18.69
C GLU A 120 1.78 -59.13 -18.83
N ARG A 121 0.71 -58.36 -18.57
CA ARG A 121 -0.65 -58.90 -18.41
C ARG A 121 -1.53 -58.68 -19.64
N VAL A 122 -1.28 -57.63 -20.42
CA VAL A 122 -2.13 -57.20 -21.53
C VAL A 122 -1.28 -56.67 -22.68
N HIS A 123 -1.52 -57.14 -23.91
CA HIS A 123 -0.93 -56.57 -25.11
C HIS A 123 -1.75 -55.33 -25.53
N VAL A 124 -1.50 -54.22 -24.85
CA VAL A 124 -1.99 -52.89 -25.27
C VAL A 124 -0.89 -52.17 -26.05
N GLY A 125 -1.28 -51.24 -26.93
CA GLY A 125 -0.34 -50.39 -27.68
C GLY A 125 0.38 -49.40 -26.77
N THR A 126 0.45 -48.12 -27.16
CA THR A 126 0.96 -47.08 -26.26
C THR A 126 0.00 -46.88 -25.08
N ILE A 127 0.58 -46.71 -23.89
CA ILE A 127 -0.12 -46.42 -22.64
C ILE A 127 0.42 -45.09 -22.12
N ASP A 128 -0.48 -44.15 -21.87
CA ASP A 128 -0.14 -42.87 -21.26
C ASP A 128 -0.72 -42.85 -19.84
N ILE A 129 0.15 -42.57 -18.87
CA ILE A 129 -0.20 -42.55 -17.45
C ILE A 129 0.04 -41.14 -16.91
N GLU A 130 -1.01 -40.52 -16.43
CA GLU A 130 -0.99 -39.17 -15.88
C GLU A 130 -1.53 -39.16 -14.45
N LEU A 131 -0.97 -38.31 -13.60
CA LEU A 131 -1.54 -38.01 -12.30
C LEU A 131 -2.61 -36.94 -12.52
N SER A 132 -3.88 -37.32 -12.43
CA SER A 132 -5.02 -36.44 -12.73
C SER A 132 -5.47 -35.64 -11.52
N GLU A 133 -5.42 -36.24 -10.33
CA GLU A 133 -5.70 -35.53 -9.07
C GLU A 133 -4.65 -35.85 -8.02
N ILE A 134 -4.18 -34.79 -7.35
CA ILE A 134 -3.24 -34.85 -6.23
C ILE A 134 -4.04 -34.93 -4.95
N ARG A 135 -3.70 -35.86 -4.06
CA ARG A 135 -4.37 -35.95 -2.76
C ARG A 135 -4.14 -34.69 -1.93
N ARG A 136 -5.16 -34.32 -1.16
CA ARG A 136 -5.07 -33.31 -0.10
C ARG A 136 -5.02 -34.00 1.25
N PHE A 137 -4.22 -33.48 2.16
CA PHE A 137 -4.07 -34.00 3.51
C PHE A 137 -3.96 -32.87 4.54
N PRO A 138 -4.39 -33.12 5.79
CA PRO A 138 -4.28 -32.15 6.87
C PRO A 138 -2.81 -31.98 7.30
N ILE A 139 -2.36 -30.73 7.35
CA ILE A 139 -1.08 -30.31 7.93
C ILE A 139 -1.37 -29.45 9.16
N SER A 140 -0.72 -29.76 10.27
CA SER A 140 -0.85 -28.96 11.49
C SER A 140 0.13 -27.80 11.46
N VAL A 141 -0.37 -26.56 11.51
CA VAL A 141 0.45 -25.34 11.61
C VAL A 141 0.27 -24.76 13.01
N VAL A 142 1.35 -24.66 13.78
CA VAL A 142 1.32 -24.23 15.19
C VAL A 142 2.38 -23.15 15.46
N GLY A 143 2.17 -22.39 16.55
CA GLY A 143 3.07 -21.32 16.99
C GLY A 143 2.62 -19.93 16.52
N THR A 144 3.58 -19.06 16.26
CA THR A 144 3.40 -17.62 16.00
C THR A 144 2.94 -17.35 14.55
N VAL A 145 1.74 -17.81 14.21
CA VAL A 145 1.04 -17.55 12.94
C VAL A 145 -0.31 -16.88 13.19
N ASN A 146 -0.87 -16.21 12.18
CA ASN A 146 -2.15 -15.49 12.35
C ASN A 146 -3.34 -16.42 12.60
N MET A 147 -3.36 -17.61 11.98
CA MET A 147 -4.43 -18.61 12.14
C MET A 147 -3.82 -20.00 12.37
N PRO A 148 -3.38 -20.31 13.61
CA PRO A 148 -2.86 -21.63 13.94
C PRO A 148 -3.98 -22.68 13.87
N GLY A 149 -3.65 -23.87 13.39
CA GLY A 149 -4.61 -24.96 13.22
C GLY A 149 -4.27 -25.91 12.08
N ILE A 150 -5.26 -26.69 11.67
CA ILE A 150 -5.11 -27.65 10.57
C ILE A 150 -5.40 -26.95 9.25
N VAL A 151 -4.44 -27.00 8.34
CA VAL A 151 -4.54 -26.49 6.97
C VAL A 151 -4.56 -27.66 5.99
N GLN A 152 -5.38 -27.58 4.94
CA GLN A 152 -5.40 -28.59 3.87
C GLN A 152 -4.27 -28.32 2.87
N GLY A 153 -3.29 -29.21 2.85
CA GLY A 153 -2.13 -29.17 1.98
C GLY A 153 -2.14 -30.24 0.89
N SER A 154 -1.17 -30.18 -0.02
CA SER A 154 -0.87 -31.28 -0.94
C SER A 154 0.64 -31.48 -1.07
N GLY A 155 1.06 -32.64 -1.59
CA GLY A 155 2.47 -33.02 -1.70
C GLY A 155 3.29 -32.25 -2.76
N VAL A 156 2.68 -31.25 -3.40
CA VAL A 156 3.36 -30.32 -4.33
C VAL A 156 3.44 -28.90 -3.77
N GLU A 157 2.90 -28.66 -2.58
CA GLU A 157 2.95 -27.34 -1.92
C GLU A 157 4.14 -27.28 -0.96
N ARG A 158 4.76 -26.10 -0.88
CA ARG A 158 5.87 -25.83 0.05
C ARG A 158 5.38 -25.27 1.38
N VAL A 159 6.24 -25.35 2.41
CA VAL A 159 5.95 -24.81 3.75
C VAL A 159 5.47 -23.36 3.69
N SER A 160 6.06 -22.50 2.85
CA SER A 160 5.63 -21.10 2.69
C SER A 160 4.16 -20.95 2.26
N GLU A 161 3.66 -21.81 1.38
CA GLU A 161 2.27 -21.77 0.90
C GLU A 161 1.29 -22.20 2.01
N LEU A 162 1.67 -23.19 2.80
CA LEU A 162 0.88 -23.64 3.95
C LEU A 162 0.83 -22.56 5.03
N LEU A 163 1.93 -21.83 5.24
CA LEU A 163 1.98 -20.68 6.14
C LEU A 163 1.09 -19.53 5.62
N GLN A 164 1.08 -19.27 4.33
CA GLN A 164 0.18 -18.27 3.73
C GLN A 164 -1.30 -18.65 3.92
N LYS A 165 -1.65 -19.93 3.73
CA LYS A 165 -3.00 -20.45 4.03
C LYS A 165 -3.36 -20.38 5.51
N ALA A 166 -2.37 -20.44 6.41
CA ALA A 166 -2.53 -20.19 7.84
C ALA A 166 -2.61 -18.68 8.20
N GLY A 167 -2.88 -17.82 7.21
CA GLY A 167 -2.97 -16.36 7.39
C GLY A 167 -1.64 -15.64 7.41
N GLY A 168 -0.54 -16.32 7.11
CA GLY A 168 0.82 -15.78 7.17
C GLY A 168 1.38 -15.72 8.59
N PHE A 169 2.55 -15.09 8.69
CA PHE A 169 3.26 -14.87 9.94
C PHE A 169 2.52 -13.86 10.83
N ALA A 170 2.40 -14.17 12.12
CA ALA A 170 1.98 -13.17 13.11
C ALA A 170 3.12 -12.19 13.43
N GLU A 171 2.80 -11.08 14.09
CA GLU A 171 3.81 -10.12 14.54
C GLU A 171 4.83 -10.81 15.46
N GLY A 172 6.12 -10.59 15.20
CA GLY A 172 7.20 -11.21 15.96
C GLY A 172 7.41 -12.70 15.67
N ALA A 173 6.81 -13.28 14.63
CA ALA A 173 7.12 -14.64 14.21
C ALA A 173 8.54 -14.78 13.64
N SER A 174 9.15 -15.94 13.85
CA SER A 174 10.36 -16.32 13.14
C SER A 174 10.04 -16.65 11.67
N ARG A 175 10.84 -16.11 10.76
CA ARG A 175 10.81 -16.47 9.32
C ARG A 175 11.97 -17.37 8.92
N ARG A 176 12.98 -17.52 9.80
CA ARG A 176 14.24 -18.22 9.51
C ARG A 176 14.45 -19.51 10.31
N ASN A 177 13.78 -19.63 11.45
CA ASN A 177 13.91 -20.74 12.36
C ASN A 177 12.59 -21.50 12.50
N ILE A 178 11.97 -21.82 11.36
CA ILE A 178 10.75 -22.62 11.30
C ILE A 178 11.12 -24.09 11.29
N TYR A 179 10.28 -24.95 11.86
CA TYR A 179 10.55 -26.38 11.95
C TYR A 179 9.46 -27.20 11.28
N LEU A 180 9.88 -28.17 10.47
CA LEU A 180 9.03 -29.18 9.85
C LEU A 180 9.36 -30.54 10.46
N VAL A 181 8.37 -31.16 11.10
CA VAL A 181 8.55 -32.44 11.81
C VAL A 181 7.41 -33.41 11.49
N ARG A 182 7.70 -34.70 11.42
CA ARG A 182 6.66 -35.73 11.23
C ARG A 182 5.90 -35.92 12.53
N SER A 183 4.57 -36.00 12.46
CA SER A 183 3.73 -36.22 13.65
C SER A 183 4.06 -37.54 14.37
N SER A 184 4.58 -38.54 13.65
CA SER A 184 5.01 -39.83 14.22
C SER A 184 6.33 -39.77 14.98
N GLU A 185 7.11 -38.70 14.80
CA GLU A 185 8.40 -38.49 15.47
C GLU A 185 8.26 -37.66 16.76
N LEU A 186 7.08 -37.06 16.97
CA LEU A 186 6.78 -36.29 18.18
C LEU A 186 6.47 -37.22 19.36
N THR A 187 7.06 -36.91 20.51
CA THR A 187 6.69 -37.53 21.78
C THR A 187 5.30 -37.06 22.24
N GLU A 188 4.69 -37.80 23.18
CA GLU A 188 3.41 -37.39 23.78
C GLU A 188 3.48 -36.04 24.49
N LEU A 189 4.63 -35.74 25.10
CA LEU A 189 4.88 -34.46 25.77
C LEU A 189 4.91 -33.31 24.76
N GLU A 190 5.74 -33.41 23.72
CA GLU A 190 5.83 -32.38 22.66
C GLU A 190 4.49 -32.18 21.96
N THR A 191 3.77 -33.27 21.67
CA THR A 191 2.41 -33.20 21.10
C THR A 191 1.46 -32.40 21.99
N THR A 192 1.56 -32.56 23.30
CA THR A 192 0.72 -31.86 24.27
C THR A 192 1.10 -30.38 24.38
N GLU A 193 2.40 -30.07 24.37
CA GLU A 193 2.93 -28.70 24.41
C GLU A 193 2.55 -27.91 23.16
N LEU A 194 2.78 -28.48 21.97
CA LEU A 194 2.44 -27.85 20.69
C LEU A 194 0.93 -27.61 20.54
N ARG A 195 0.08 -28.53 21.01
CA ARG A 195 -1.38 -28.34 21.05
C ARG A 195 -1.83 -27.21 21.97
N ARG A 196 -1.04 -26.86 22.98
CA ARG A 196 -1.27 -25.71 23.85
C ARG A 196 -0.67 -24.41 23.28
N GLY A 197 -0.04 -24.47 22.10
CA GLY A 197 0.66 -23.34 21.50
C GLY A 197 1.98 -22.99 22.17
N LEU A 198 2.54 -23.91 22.98
CA LEU A 198 3.83 -23.71 23.64
C LEU A 198 4.94 -24.01 22.63
N VAL A 199 5.62 -22.97 22.18
CA VAL A 199 6.73 -23.04 21.22
C VAL A 199 7.90 -22.20 21.74
N ASP A 200 8.34 -22.52 22.96
CA ASP A 200 9.51 -21.89 23.59
C ASP A 200 10.82 -22.57 23.15
N GLU A 201 11.94 -21.93 23.47
CA GLU A 201 13.28 -22.39 23.13
C GLU A 201 13.54 -23.83 23.62
N SER A 202 13.02 -24.23 24.78
CA SER A 202 13.23 -25.57 25.31
C SER A 202 12.52 -26.64 24.48
N VAL A 203 11.31 -26.36 23.98
CA VAL A 203 10.57 -27.25 23.07
C VAL A 203 11.34 -27.37 21.76
N ILE A 204 11.78 -26.24 21.23
CA ILE A 204 12.54 -26.18 19.99
C ILE A 204 13.86 -26.94 20.07
N GLU A 205 14.63 -26.81 21.15
CA GLU A 205 15.87 -27.54 21.37
C GLU A 205 15.67 -29.06 21.38
N ARG A 206 14.57 -29.55 21.97
CA ARG A 206 14.22 -30.98 21.94
C ARG A 206 13.88 -31.45 20.53
N LEU A 207 13.16 -30.64 19.78
CA LEU A 207 12.74 -30.94 18.40
C LEU A 207 13.89 -30.85 17.39
N ALA A 208 14.91 -30.01 17.63
CA ALA A 208 15.96 -29.72 16.66
C ALA A 208 16.74 -30.94 16.16
N GLY A 209 16.77 -32.05 16.91
CA GLY A 209 17.42 -33.29 16.50
C GLY A 209 16.64 -34.12 15.47
N SER A 210 15.31 -34.00 15.43
CA SER A 210 14.43 -34.74 14.51
C SER A 210 13.75 -33.84 13.47
N ALA A 211 13.62 -32.55 13.76
CA ALA A 211 12.96 -31.59 12.91
C ALA A 211 13.88 -31.04 11.81
N ARG A 212 13.32 -30.85 10.62
CA ARG A 212 13.98 -30.14 9.53
C ARG A 212 13.76 -28.64 9.71
N ARG A 213 14.86 -27.87 9.76
CA ARG A 213 14.78 -26.40 9.75
C ARG A 213 14.35 -25.88 8.37
N VAL A 214 13.53 -24.85 8.39
CA VAL A 214 12.98 -24.12 7.25
C VAL A 214 13.32 -22.64 7.42
N ASP A 215 13.93 -22.05 6.39
CA ASP A 215 14.38 -20.65 6.39
C ASP A 215 13.79 -19.92 5.18
N ILE A 216 12.63 -19.31 5.38
CA ILE A 216 11.88 -18.66 4.30
C ILE A 216 12.57 -17.38 3.85
N SER A 217 13.13 -16.60 4.77
CA SER A 217 13.85 -15.36 4.40
C SER A 217 15.09 -15.66 3.56
N MET A 218 15.84 -16.72 3.89
CA MET A 218 16.98 -17.14 3.06
C MET A 218 16.52 -17.74 1.72
N PHE A 219 15.45 -18.55 1.71
CA PHE A 219 14.86 -19.05 0.46
C PHE A 219 14.46 -17.91 -0.50
N GLU A 220 13.86 -16.84 0.02
CA GLU A 220 13.45 -15.68 -0.76
C GLU A 220 14.62 -14.97 -1.45
N VAL A 221 15.83 -15.02 -0.87
CA VAL A 221 17.03 -14.36 -1.43
C VAL A 221 17.95 -15.31 -2.20
N THR A 222 18.00 -16.61 -1.87
CA THR A 222 18.89 -17.58 -2.53
C THR A 222 18.18 -18.45 -3.57
N GLY A 223 16.86 -18.65 -3.43
CA GLY A 223 16.09 -19.61 -4.22
C GLY A 223 16.40 -21.07 -3.92
N GLU A 224 17.15 -21.38 -2.85
CA GLU A 224 17.53 -22.76 -2.53
C GLU A 224 16.32 -23.57 -2.04
N SER A 225 15.81 -24.47 -2.89
CA SER A 225 14.64 -25.33 -2.59
C SER A 225 14.74 -26.12 -1.28
N ALA A 226 15.95 -26.38 -0.76
CA ALA A 226 16.17 -27.07 0.49
C ALA A 226 15.68 -26.29 1.72
N LEU A 227 15.68 -24.96 1.65
CA LEU A 227 15.30 -24.05 2.73
C LEU A 227 13.78 -23.88 2.87
N ASN A 228 13.02 -24.23 1.83
CA ASN A 228 11.55 -24.19 1.82
C ASN A 228 10.97 -25.50 1.26
N PRO A 229 11.09 -26.63 1.98
CA PRO A 229 10.73 -27.95 1.47
C PRO A 229 9.25 -28.11 1.15
N PHE A 230 8.94 -29.12 0.31
CA PHE A 230 7.59 -29.62 0.11
C PHE A 230 7.08 -30.34 1.36
N VAL A 231 5.77 -30.20 1.62
CA VAL A 231 5.13 -30.90 2.73
C VAL A 231 4.67 -32.30 2.33
N THR A 232 4.55 -33.17 3.32
CA THR A 232 4.12 -34.55 3.18
C THR A 232 3.06 -34.89 4.23
N ASP A 233 2.22 -35.89 3.93
CA ASP A 233 1.12 -36.29 4.82
C ASP A 233 1.62 -36.69 6.21
N GLY A 234 1.12 -36.03 7.26
CA GLY A 234 1.58 -36.18 8.64
C GLY A 234 2.62 -35.16 9.10
N ASP A 235 2.96 -34.16 8.28
CA ASP A 235 3.86 -33.09 8.71
C ASP A 235 3.18 -32.10 9.68
N VAL A 236 3.99 -31.57 10.59
CA VAL A 236 3.67 -30.49 11.52
C VAL A 236 4.63 -29.35 11.24
N ILE A 237 4.10 -28.17 10.95
CA ILE A 237 4.85 -26.92 10.78
C ILE A 237 4.78 -26.14 12.08
N ILE A 238 5.95 -25.84 12.64
CA ILE A 238 6.11 -25.17 13.93
C ILE A 238 6.83 -23.85 13.70
N VAL A 239 6.17 -22.74 14.02
CA VAL A 239 6.68 -21.39 13.85
C VAL A 239 6.95 -20.77 15.23
N PRO A 240 8.20 -20.69 15.70
CA PRO A 240 8.50 -20.04 16.97
C PRO A 240 8.40 -18.50 16.85
N PRO A 241 8.35 -17.77 17.97
CA PRO A 241 8.63 -16.34 17.97
C PRO A 241 10.09 -16.07 17.56
N ARG A 242 10.32 -14.92 16.94
CA ARG A 242 11.66 -14.41 16.60
C ARG A 242 12.42 -14.12 17.90
N ALA A 243 13.61 -14.69 18.01
CA ALA A 243 14.45 -14.54 19.21
C ALA A 243 15.36 -13.30 19.09
N ASP A 244 16.32 -13.37 18.16
CA ASP A 244 17.42 -12.42 18.07
C ASP A 244 17.42 -11.65 16.74
N ILE A 245 18.16 -10.53 16.70
CA ILE A 245 18.26 -9.67 15.52
C ILE A 245 19.68 -9.19 15.26
N VAL A 246 19.96 -8.89 13.99
CA VAL A 246 21.12 -8.13 13.52
C VAL A 246 20.66 -7.02 12.59
N ARG A 247 21.51 -6.02 12.34
CA ARG A 247 21.14 -4.86 11.53
C ARG A 247 22.12 -4.66 10.38
N ALA A 248 21.62 -4.33 9.19
CA ALA A 248 22.45 -3.83 8.10
C ALA A 248 22.01 -2.42 7.72
N MET A 249 22.92 -1.46 7.74
CA MET A 249 22.62 -0.03 7.65
C MET A 249 23.45 0.69 6.59
N GLU A 250 22.90 1.81 6.12
CA GLU A 250 23.50 2.75 5.17
C GLU A 250 23.64 2.19 3.75
N ALA A 251 24.84 2.06 3.20
CA ALA A 251 25.11 1.72 1.79
C ALA A 251 24.93 0.21 1.51
N VAL A 252 23.81 -0.35 1.94
CA VAL A 252 23.31 -1.67 1.56
C VAL A 252 22.07 -1.51 0.68
N ARG A 253 21.76 -2.52 -0.15
CA ARG A 253 20.56 -2.46 -1.00
C ARG A 253 19.26 -2.55 -0.21
N ARG A 254 19.28 -3.28 0.91
CA ARG A 254 18.19 -3.38 1.87
C ARG A 254 18.69 -3.03 3.26
N ASN A 255 18.44 -1.78 3.66
CA ASN A 255 18.70 -1.28 5.02
C ASN A 255 17.52 -1.67 5.91
N ASP A 256 17.75 -2.59 6.84
CA ASP A 256 16.69 -3.18 7.66
C ASP A 256 17.25 -3.89 8.90
N ILE A 257 16.34 -4.35 9.77
CA ILE A 257 16.61 -5.25 10.88
C ILE A 257 16.27 -6.68 10.45
N PHE A 258 17.23 -7.58 10.58
CA PHE A 258 17.10 -8.98 10.17
C PHE A 258 17.05 -9.89 11.38
N GLU A 259 16.30 -10.98 11.28
CA GLU A 259 16.35 -12.06 12.27
C GLU A 259 17.72 -12.73 12.25
N TYR A 260 18.33 -12.84 13.42
CA TYR A 260 19.57 -13.57 13.63
C TYR A 260 19.27 -15.01 14.01
N VAL A 261 19.90 -15.94 13.31
CA VAL A 261 19.91 -17.36 13.65
C VAL A 261 21.32 -17.72 14.08
N ARG A 262 21.45 -18.49 15.16
CA ARG A 262 22.74 -18.90 15.71
C ARG A 262 23.61 -19.57 14.63
N GLY A 263 24.84 -19.08 14.49
CA GLY A 263 25.79 -19.53 13.47
C GLY A 263 25.70 -18.75 12.15
N ASP A 264 24.84 -17.73 12.06
CA ASP A 264 24.89 -16.78 10.95
C ASP A 264 26.27 -16.11 10.87
N ARG A 265 26.66 -15.81 9.64
CA ARG A 265 27.92 -15.14 9.30
C ARG A 265 27.64 -13.86 8.54
N LEU A 266 28.68 -13.03 8.38
CA LEU A 266 28.61 -11.77 7.63
C LEU A 266 28.01 -11.96 6.23
N SER A 267 28.36 -13.04 5.54
CA SER A 267 27.82 -13.42 4.24
C SER A 267 26.30 -13.62 4.25
N HIS A 268 25.74 -14.25 5.30
CA HIS A 268 24.30 -14.44 5.46
C HIS A 268 23.58 -13.09 5.60
N LEU A 269 24.08 -12.20 6.46
CA LEU A 269 23.52 -10.85 6.61
C LEU A 269 23.65 -10.04 5.32
N ALA A 270 24.78 -10.15 4.61
CA ALA A 270 24.97 -9.51 3.32
C ALA A 270 23.94 -9.98 2.28
N LEU A 271 23.66 -11.28 2.21
CA LEU A 271 22.63 -11.85 1.33
C LEU A 271 21.23 -11.33 1.69
N LEU A 272 20.86 -11.34 2.97
CA LEU A 272 19.58 -10.81 3.44
C LEU A 272 19.43 -9.31 3.15
N ALA A 273 20.52 -8.55 3.26
CA ALA A 273 20.60 -7.13 2.91
C ALA A 273 20.68 -6.87 1.38
N MET A 274 20.59 -7.92 0.55
CA MET A 274 20.71 -7.89 -0.91
C MET A 274 22.07 -7.35 -1.43
N GLY A 275 23.10 -7.47 -0.60
CA GLY A 275 24.47 -7.01 -0.86
C GLY A 275 24.68 -5.50 -0.64
N PRO A 276 25.94 -5.04 -0.76
CA PRO A 276 26.25 -3.62 -0.68
C PRO A 276 25.62 -2.84 -1.85
N ALA A 277 25.29 -1.58 -1.61
CA ALA A 277 24.87 -0.65 -2.64
C ALA A 277 26.03 -0.34 -3.59
N ALA A 278 25.76 -0.01 -4.86
CA ALA A 278 26.81 0.19 -5.87
C ALA A 278 27.83 1.31 -5.53
N HIS A 279 27.43 2.23 -4.67
CA HIS A 279 28.20 3.40 -4.27
C HIS A 279 28.87 3.26 -2.88
N TYR A 280 28.85 2.07 -2.30
CA TYR A 280 29.51 1.83 -1.03
C TYR A 280 31.04 1.98 -1.14
N ASP A 281 31.65 2.28 0.00
CA ASP A 281 33.09 2.34 0.19
C ASP A 281 33.57 1.01 0.80
N PRO A 282 34.29 0.15 0.04
CA PRO A 282 34.80 -1.12 0.55
C PRO A 282 35.81 -0.92 1.68
N ASP A 283 36.45 0.25 1.76
CA ASP A 283 37.39 0.56 2.82
C ASP A 283 36.73 1.03 4.11
N ASN A 284 35.40 1.17 4.16
CA ASN A 284 34.70 1.68 5.34
C ASN A 284 33.47 0.84 5.66
N VAL A 285 33.69 -0.45 5.84
CA VAL A 285 32.67 -1.41 6.30
C VAL A 285 33.04 -1.93 7.69
N TYR A 286 32.09 -1.86 8.61
CA TYR A 286 32.32 -2.19 10.02
C TYR A 286 31.15 -2.97 10.61
N ILE A 287 31.48 -3.95 11.45
CA ILE A 287 30.56 -4.50 12.43
C ILE A 287 30.77 -3.73 13.74
N PHE A 288 29.68 -3.22 14.30
CA PHE A 288 29.64 -2.74 15.67
C PHE A 288 29.00 -3.81 16.55
N ARG A 289 29.74 -4.26 17.55
CA ARG A 289 29.34 -5.33 18.46
C ARG A 289 29.39 -4.83 19.89
N TYR A 290 28.36 -5.16 20.66
CA TYR A 290 28.36 -4.94 22.09
C TYR A 290 29.00 -6.14 22.81
N VAL A 291 29.97 -5.86 23.68
CA VAL A 291 30.65 -6.83 24.54
C VAL A 291 30.44 -6.45 26.01
N ASP A 292 30.85 -7.34 26.92
CA ASP A 292 30.71 -7.14 28.37
C ASP A 292 29.24 -6.88 28.80
N GLU A 293 28.31 -7.72 28.31
CA GLU A 293 26.86 -7.60 28.58
C GLU A 293 26.27 -6.23 28.17
N GLY A 294 26.70 -5.69 27.03
CA GLY A 294 26.18 -4.41 26.53
C GLY A 294 26.91 -3.17 27.06
N ARG A 295 27.92 -3.31 27.91
CA ARG A 295 28.59 -2.17 28.55
C ARG A 295 29.63 -1.50 27.68
N ARG A 296 30.16 -2.20 26.68
CA ARG A 296 31.21 -1.69 25.80
C ARG A 296 30.88 -2.03 24.36
N GLN A 297 31.07 -1.06 23.47
CA GLN A 297 30.97 -1.27 22.03
C GLN A 297 32.38 -1.43 21.45
N ILE A 298 32.57 -2.45 20.62
CA ILE A 298 33.77 -2.63 19.79
C ILE A 298 33.40 -2.41 18.32
N ARG A 299 34.40 -2.01 17.54
CA ARG A 299 34.29 -1.81 16.10
C ARG A 299 35.25 -2.75 15.38
N ILE A 300 34.72 -3.62 14.55
CA ILE A 300 35.45 -4.62 13.77
C ILE A 300 35.37 -4.18 12.31
N ARG A 301 36.51 -3.94 11.66
CA ARG A 301 36.55 -3.70 10.21
C ARG A 301 36.38 -5.04 9.49
N VAL A 302 35.59 -5.06 8.42
CA VAL A 302 35.33 -6.29 7.64
C VAL A 302 35.52 -6.05 6.15
N ASP A 303 35.93 -7.09 5.42
CA ASP A 303 35.91 -7.12 3.96
C ASP A 303 34.65 -7.84 3.47
N LEU A 304 33.62 -7.05 3.15
CA LEU A 304 32.31 -7.57 2.74
C LEU A 304 32.37 -8.31 1.40
N ASP A 305 33.24 -7.87 0.48
CA ASP A 305 33.38 -8.51 -0.83
C ASP A 305 34.03 -9.88 -0.71
N ALA A 306 35.06 -9.99 0.13
CA ALA A 306 35.71 -11.27 0.41
C ALA A 306 34.77 -12.24 1.12
N ALA A 307 34.00 -11.77 2.11
CA ALA A 307 33.00 -12.57 2.80
C ALA A 307 31.95 -13.14 1.84
N VAL A 308 31.37 -12.30 0.97
CA VAL A 308 30.37 -12.74 -0.03
C VAL A 308 30.97 -13.68 -1.09
N LYS A 309 32.27 -13.58 -1.38
CA LYS A 309 32.99 -14.52 -2.26
C LYS A 309 33.38 -15.84 -1.57
N GLY A 310 33.05 -16.02 -0.29
CA GLY A 310 33.33 -17.25 0.45
C GLY A 310 34.74 -17.36 1.01
N VAL A 311 35.44 -16.24 1.23
CA VAL A 311 36.73 -16.25 1.94
C VAL A 311 36.47 -16.43 3.43
N GLU A 312 36.68 -17.64 3.94
CA GLU A 312 36.31 -18.03 5.31
C GLU A 312 36.92 -17.15 6.41
N SER A 313 38.15 -16.66 6.22
CA SER A 313 38.81 -15.76 7.18
C SER A 313 38.16 -14.38 7.29
N GLU A 314 37.44 -13.96 6.25
CA GLU A 314 36.74 -12.67 6.18
C GLU A 314 35.23 -12.81 6.48
N ASP A 315 34.70 -14.04 6.45
CA ASP A 315 33.30 -14.33 6.74
C ASP A 315 33.05 -14.57 8.24
N ILE A 316 33.15 -13.48 9.00
CA ILE A 316 33.06 -13.48 10.46
C ILE A 316 31.70 -13.99 10.94
N GLU A 317 31.70 -14.80 12.00
CA GLU A 317 30.48 -15.22 12.69
C GLU A 317 29.84 -14.02 13.43
N LEU A 318 28.55 -13.84 13.20
CA LEU A 318 27.78 -12.76 13.79
C LEU A 318 27.33 -13.13 15.20
N GLU A 319 27.06 -12.10 16.00
CA GLU A 319 26.42 -12.23 17.30
C GLU A 319 25.07 -11.49 17.32
N SER A 320 24.18 -11.91 18.21
CA SER A 320 22.91 -11.20 18.42
C SER A 320 23.19 -9.74 18.76
N GLY A 321 22.50 -8.83 18.09
CA GLY A 321 22.63 -7.39 18.26
C GLY A 321 23.76 -6.75 17.46
N ASP A 322 24.47 -7.47 16.59
CA ASP A 322 25.49 -6.88 15.70
C ASP A 322 24.90 -5.89 14.69
N TRP A 323 25.64 -4.80 14.44
CA TRP A 323 25.29 -3.79 13.45
C TRP A 323 26.35 -3.75 12.35
N LEU A 324 25.98 -4.21 11.16
CA LEU A 324 26.74 -3.99 9.94
C LEU A 324 26.46 -2.57 9.42
N VAL A 325 27.49 -1.72 9.44
CA VAL A 325 27.43 -0.37 8.89
C VAL A 325 28.33 -0.31 7.66
N VAL A 326 27.71 -0.03 6.51
CA VAL A 326 28.39 0.05 5.22
C VAL A 326 28.39 1.52 4.78
N ARG A 327 29.55 2.18 4.76
CA ARG A 327 29.61 3.60 4.37
C ARG A 327 29.50 3.77 2.85
N SER A 328 28.93 4.90 2.42
CA SER A 328 29.02 5.37 1.03
C SER A 328 30.39 5.96 0.74
N ARG A 329 30.81 5.94 -0.54
CA ARG A 329 32.00 6.67 -0.99
C ARG A 329 31.87 8.16 -0.63
N PRO A 330 32.95 8.80 -0.12
CA PRO A 330 32.94 10.22 0.16
C PRO A 330 32.49 11.03 -1.06
N GLY A 331 31.55 11.97 -0.85
CA GLY A 331 31.00 12.80 -1.93
C GLY A 331 29.92 12.14 -2.77
N TYR A 332 29.53 10.89 -2.49
CA TYR A 332 28.34 10.30 -3.11
C TYR A 332 27.08 10.98 -2.55
N GLN A 333 26.43 11.81 -3.35
CA GLN A 333 25.08 12.31 -3.07
C GLN A 333 24.09 11.42 -3.82
N GLN A 334 23.15 10.83 -3.08
CA GLN A 334 21.99 10.21 -3.69
C GLN A 334 21.28 11.28 -4.52
N GLN A 335 20.90 10.99 -5.77
CA GLN A 335 20.30 11.97 -6.68
C GLN A 335 19.12 12.67 -5.98
N ALA A 336 19.35 13.89 -5.52
CA ALA A 336 18.33 14.70 -4.88
C ALA A 336 17.44 15.25 -5.97
N THR A 337 16.13 15.23 -5.74
CA THR A 337 15.18 15.75 -6.72
C THR A 337 14.19 16.70 -6.09
N VAL A 338 13.72 17.62 -6.92
CA VAL A 338 12.57 18.49 -6.63
C VAL A 338 11.52 18.28 -7.70
N ARG A 339 10.26 18.58 -7.39
CA ARG A 339 9.16 18.42 -8.34
C ARG A 339 8.54 19.77 -8.68
N ILE A 340 8.46 20.09 -9.98
CA ILE A 340 7.70 21.24 -10.48
C ILE A 340 6.36 20.77 -11.06
N ILE A 341 5.28 21.44 -10.67
CA ILE A 341 3.91 21.19 -11.13
C ILE A 341 3.30 22.48 -11.65
N GLY A 342 2.66 22.42 -12.81
CA GLY A 342 1.84 23.50 -13.36
C GLY A 342 2.45 24.12 -14.62
N GLU A 343 2.29 25.44 -14.77
CA GLU A 343 2.61 26.22 -15.96
C GLU A 343 4.09 26.57 -16.09
N VAL A 344 4.87 25.54 -16.41
CA VAL A 344 6.23 25.63 -16.95
C VAL A 344 6.27 24.90 -18.29
N GLU A 345 7.31 25.14 -19.09
CA GLU A 345 7.46 24.46 -20.39
C GLU A 345 7.52 22.93 -20.22
N PHE A 346 8.24 22.46 -19.20
CA PHE A 346 8.35 21.04 -18.86
C PHE A 346 8.06 20.81 -17.37
N PRO A 347 6.85 20.38 -16.97
CA PRO A 347 6.59 19.99 -15.59
C PRO A 347 7.18 18.59 -15.31
N GLY A 348 7.69 18.35 -14.10
CA GLY A 348 8.33 17.06 -13.78
C GLY A 348 9.29 17.08 -12.59
N PHE A 349 10.13 16.05 -12.51
CA PHE A 349 11.20 15.94 -11.52
C PHE A 349 12.51 16.50 -12.10
N TYR A 350 13.22 17.25 -11.26
CA TYR A 350 14.49 17.88 -11.59
C TYR A 350 15.54 17.44 -10.59
N VAL A 351 16.70 17.02 -11.09
CA VAL A 351 17.84 16.65 -10.26
C VAL A 351 18.49 17.93 -9.74
N ILE A 352 18.82 17.94 -8.46
CA ILE A 352 19.44 19.08 -7.78
C ILE A 352 20.73 18.65 -7.10
N ASP A 353 21.65 19.60 -6.95
CA ASP A 353 22.80 19.52 -6.08
C ASP A 353 22.41 20.12 -4.73
N ASP A 354 22.29 19.27 -3.71
CA ASP A 354 21.83 19.70 -2.38
C ASP A 354 22.82 20.71 -1.76
N GLY A 355 22.28 21.85 -1.32
CA GLY A 355 23.04 22.99 -0.81
C GLY A 355 23.60 23.94 -1.87
N ALA A 356 23.42 23.66 -3.16
CA ALA A 356 23.91 24.51 -4.26
C ALA A 356 22.82 24.98 -5.23
N THR A 357 21.87 24.12 -5.62
CA THR A 357 20.84 24.48 -6.60
C THR A 357 19.80 25.44 -6.01
N THR A 358 19.50 26.51 -6.75
CA THR A 358 18.52 27.54 -6.37
C THR A 358 17.18 27.35 -7.08
N LEU A 359 16.13 28.02 -6.60
CA LEU A 359 14.80 27.99 -7.21
C LEU A 359 14.83 28.42 -8.69
N LEU A 360 15.58 29.46 -9.04
CA LEU A 360 15.73 29.91 -10.42
C LEU A 360 16.40 28.84 -11.29
N ASP A 361 17.44 28.16 -10.80
CA ASP A 361 18.11 27.09 -11.56
C ASP A 361 17.12 25.99 -11.96
N VAL A 362 16.22 25.61 -11.03
CA VAL A 362 15.19 24.59 -11.32
C VAL A 362 14.15 25.11 -12.32
N LEU A 363 13.75 26.38 -12.22
CA LEU A 363 12.82 27.00 -13.18
C LEU A 363 13.43 27.07 -14.58
N ASP A 364 14.71 27.40 -14.69
CA ASP A 364 15.43 27.43 -15.96
C ASP A 364 15.58 26.02 -16.55
N GLN A 365 15.90 25.02 -15.73
CA GLN A 365 15.90 23.60 -16.15
C GLN A 365 14.53 23.15 -16.67
N SER A 366 13.44 23.72 -16.14
CA SER A 366 12.08 23.44 -16.62
C SER A 366 11.70 24.13 -17.93
N GLY A 367 12.64 24.85 -18.55
CA GLY A 367 12.40 25.65 -19.75
C GLY A 367 11.74 27.01 -19.45
N GLY A 368 11.67 27.40 -18.19
CA GLY A 368 11.03 28.62 -17.72
C GLY A 368 9.51 28.48 -17.51
N VAL A 369 8.92 29.54 -16.95
CA VAL A 369 7.47 29.66 -16.76
C VAL A 369 6.77 30.05 -18.07
N THR A 370 5.58 29.51 -18.32
CA THR A 370 4.82 29.85 -19.54
C THR A 370 4.16 31.22 -19.42
N SER A 371 3.67 31.80 -20.53
CA SER A 371 2.90 33.04 -20.52
C SER A 371 1.55 32.93 -19.77
N LEU A 372 1.10 31.70 -19.52
CA LEU A 372 -0.10 31.42 -18.75
C LEU A 372 0.21 31.23 -17.27
N ALA A 373 1.46 31.27 -16.82
CA ALA A 373 1.82 31.09 -15.42
C ALA A 373 1.29 32.23 -14.52
N SER A 374 0.79 31.88 -13.35
CA SER A 374 0.39 32.81 -12.30
C SER A 374 1.45 32.86 -11.20
N LEU A 375 2.52 33.62 -11.41
CA LEU A 375 3.59 33.85 -10.41
C LEU A 375 3.07 34.32 -9.04
N PRO A 376 2.06 35.22 -8.93
CA PRO A 376 1.52 35.64 -7.62
C PRO A 376 0.85 34.51 -6.80
N LYS A 377 0.56 33.38 -7.43
CA LYS A 377 -0.04 32.18 -6.80
C LYS A 377 0.94 31.02 -6.72
N ALA A 378 2.15 31.20 -7.26
CA ALA A 378 3.18 30.18 -7.19
C ALA A 378 3.61 29.99 -5.72
N ARG A 379 3.96 28.76 -5.39
CA ARG A 379 4.35 28.39 -4.03
C ARG A 379 5.34 27.24 -4.08
N ILE A 380 6.20 27.21 -3.09
CA ILE A 380 7.06 26.07 -2.79
C ILE A 380 6.66 25.49 -1.44
N THR A 381 6.55 24.17 -1.38
CA THR A 381 6.21 23.41 -0.17
C THR A 381 7.34 22.44 0.11
N ARG A 382 7.93 22.55 1.29
CA ARG A 382 8.98 21.71 1.81
C ARG A 382 8.40 20.64 2.72
N GLN A 383 8.75 19.39 2.47
CA GLN A 383 8.47 18.32 3.41
C GLN A 383 9.38 18.52 4.64
N LEU A 384 8.78 18.61 5.81
CA LEU A 384 9.53 18.67 7.07
C LEU A 384 9.67 17.23 7.56
N GLU A 385 10.90 16.77 7.78
CA GLU A 385 11.17 15.41 8.28
C GLU A 385 10.69 15.23 9.73
N ASP A 386 10.53 16.34 10.47
CA ASP A 386 10.09 16.38 11.88
C ASP A 386 8.56 16.26 12.07
N ASP A 387 7.87 15.39 11.32
CA ASP A 387 6.41 15.22 11.42
C ASP A 387 5.95 14.51 12.73
N GLU A 388 6.82 14.38 13.74
CA GLU A 388 6.55 13.69 15.01
C GLU A 388 6.29 14.60 16.22
N GLN A 389 6.02 15.90 16.01
CA GLN A 389 5.21 16.65 16.97
C GLN A 389 3.85 16.97 16.34
N LEU A 390 2.95 15.98 16.40
CA LEU A 390 1.52 16.26 16.47
C LEU A 390 1.34 17.38 17.48
N ASP A 391 0.75 18.48 17.03
CA ASP A 391 0.56 19.68 17.84
C ASP A 391 -0.45 19.31 18.95
N PRO A 392 -0.01 19.06 20.20
CA PRO A 392 -0.87 18.39 21.17
C PRO A 392 -2.07 19.25 21.56
N GLU A 393 -1.89 20.58 21.52
CA GLU A 393 -2.97 21.53 21.76
C GLU A 393 -3.97 21.54 20.61
N PHE A 394 -3.52 21.48 19.35
CA PHE A 394 -4.42 21.37 18.22
C PHE A 394 -5.24 20.08 18.25
N GLU A 395 -4.59 18.94 18.52
CA GLU A 395 -5.27 17.64 18.65
C GLU A 395 -6.25 17.61 19.82
N ARG A 396 -5.87 18.18 20.97
CA ARG A 396 -6.78 18.34 22.12
C ARG A 396 -8.02 19.15 21.72
N ILE A 397 -7.85 20.28 21.02
CA ILE A 397 -8.97 21.12 20.58
C ILE A 397 -9.91 20.36 19.64
N LEU A 398 -9.39 19.50 18.76
CA LEU A 398 -10.22 18.66 17.86
C LEU A 398 -11.12 17.68 18.62
N THR A 399 -10.74 17.25 19.82
CA THR A 399 -11.57 16.37 20.67
C THR A 399 -12.69 17.11 21.40
N ILE A 400 -12.60 18.44 21.49
CA ILE A 400 -13.59 19.26 22.19
C ILE A 400 -14.66 19.71 21.17
N PRO A 401 -15.97 19.56 21.47
CA PRO A 401 -17.02 20.08 20.60
C PRO A 401 -16.86 21.60 20.36
N PRO A 402 -17.00 22.12 19.12
CA PRO A 402 -16.76 23.54 18.83
C PRO A 402 -17.56 24.55 19.65
N ALA A 403 -18.73 24.15 20.17
CA ALA A 403 -19.55 24.96 21.05
C ALA A 403 -18.92 25.21 22.44
N ALA A 404 -17.99 24.34 22.85
CA ALA A 404 -17.31 24.39 24.14
C ALA A 404 -15.91 25.04 24.09
N TRP A 405 -15.43 25.45 22.91
CA TRP A 405 -14.14 26.12 22.78
C TRP A 405 -14.15 27.51 23.42
N ASN A 406 -13.11 27.79 24.22
CA ASN A 406 -12.84 29.14 24.69
C ASN A 406 -12.29 30.03 23.56
N GLU A 407 -12.13 31.32 23.81
CA GLU A 407 -11.71 32.28 22.78
C GLU A 407 -10.28 31.99 22.27
N ASP A 408 -9.36 31.66 23.18
CA ASP A 408 -7.98 31.35 22.81
C ASP A 408 -7.88 30.06 21.99
N GLU A 409 -8.68 29.03 22.32
CA GLU A 409 -8.78 27.78 21.55
C GLU A 409 -9.35 28.02 20.16
N LYS A 410 -10.37 28.88 20.03
CA LYS A 410 -10.89 29.29 18.71
C LYS A 410 -9.83 30.02 17.91
N GLN A 411 -9.11 30.95 18.53
CA GLN A 411 -8.05 31.70 17.85
C GLN A 411 -6.88 30.79 17.45
N TYR A 412 -6.48 29.88 18.33
CA TYR A 412 -5.45 28.89 18.07
C TYR A 412 -5.85 27.95 16.94
N PHE A 413 -7.07 27.38 16.98
CA PHE A 413 -7.61 26.55 15.92
C PHE A 413 -7.63 27.30 14.57
N ASN A 414 -8.10 28.54 14.55
CA ASN A 414 -8.15 29.37 13.35
C ASN A 414 -6.75 29.68 12.81
N MET A 415 -5.81 30.01 13.69
CA MET A 415 -4.41 30.26 13.34
C MET A 415 -3.79 28.98 12.77
N ARG A 416 -3.92 27.85 13.44
CA ARG A 416 -3.37 26.57 13.02
C ARG A 416 -3.99 26.04 11.73
N SER A 417 -5.29 26.21 11.55
CA SER A 417 -6.01 25.86 10.31
C SER A 417 -5.62 26.73 9.10
N ARG A 418 -5.10 27.94 9.34
CA ARG A 418 -4.62 28.86 8.28
C ARG A 418 -3.15 28.63 7.94
N THR A 419 -2.35 28.19 8.90
CA THR A 419 -0.93 27.92 8.71
C THR A 419 -0.75 26.66 7.85
N LYS A 420 -0.39 26.86 6.58
CA LYS A 420 0.00 25.77 5.69
C LYS A 420 1.40 25.27 6.05
N ARG A 421 1.48 24.09 6.67
CA ARG A 421 2.74 23.45 7.04
C ARG A 421 3.65 23.28 5.81
N GLY A 422 4.94 23.51 6.00
CA GLY A 422 5.95 23.37 4.95
C GLY A 422 5.89 24.42 3.83
N GLN A 423 4.88 25.29 3.79
CA GLN A 423 4.82 26.32 2.76
C GLN A 423 5.88 27.40 3.04
N MET A 424 6.81 27.57 2.09
CA MET A 424 7.83 28.60 2.16
C MET A 424 7.27 29.94 1.67
N VAL A 425 7.67 31.04 2.31
CA VAL A 425 7.28 32.40 1.91
C VAL A 425 8.29 32.90 0.88
N VAL A 426 7.90 32.85 -0.40
CA VAL A 426 8.72 33.27 -1.54
C VAL A 426 7.87 34.13 -2.46
N ASP A 427 8.37 35.31 -2.83
CA ASP A 427 7.74 36.12 -3.88
C ASP A 427 8.28 35.73 -5.25
N PHE A 428 7.50 34.93 -5.98
CA PHE A 428 7.85 34.45 -7.32
C PHE A 428 7.79 35.54 -8.39
N VAL A 429 7.11 36.67 -8.15
CA VAL A 429 7.10 37.80 -9.09
C VAL A 429 8.45 38.51 -9.03
N ALA A 430 8.91 38.78 -7.80
CA ALA A 430 10.19 39.43 -7.57
C ALA A 430 11.36 38.66 -8.22
N LEU A 431 11.31 37.32 -8.26
CA LEU A 431 12.36 36.49 -8.87
C LEU A 431 12.79 36.89 -10.29
N PHE A 432 11.91 37.54 -11.05
CA PHE A 432 12.16 37.95 -12.44
C PHE A 432 12.40 39.47 -12.59
N GLU A 433 12.50 40.20 -11.48
CA GLU A 433 12.80 41.63 -11.46
C GLU A 433 14.31 41.85 -11.28
N ASP A 434 14.89 42.83 -11.99
CA ASP A 434 16.30 43.24 -11.86
C ASP A 434 16.53 44.09 -10.59
N ASP A 435 16.15 43.59 -9.41
CA ASP A 435 16.36 44.23 -8.11
C ASP A 435 17.22 43.34 -7.18
N PRO A 436 18.33 43.86 -6.61
CA PRO A 436 19.11 43.14 -5.58
C PRO A 436 18.27 42.63 -4.39
N ALA A 437 17.20 43.35 -4.00
CA ALA A 437 16.30 42.90 -2.94
C ALA A 437 15.48 41.66 -3.34
N ALA A 438 15.25 41.45 -4.64
CA ALA A 438 14.55 40.30 -5.17
C ALA A 438 15.37 39.00 -5.07
N GLN A 439 16.70 39.10 -5.05
CA GLN A 439 17.60 37.95 -4.94
C GLN A 439 17.40 37.15 -3.64
N ALA A 440 16.85 37.79 -2.59
CA ALA A 440 16.46 37.13 -1.34
C ALA A 440 15.33 36.10 -1.53
N ASN A 441 14.54 36.20 -2.60
CA ASN A 441 13.50 35.22 -2.94
C ASN A 441 14.06 33.99 -3.66
N ASN A 442 15.27 34.06 -4.22
CA ASN A 442 15.91 32.92 -4.89
C ASN A 442 16.55 31.98 -3.87
N ILE A 443 15.70 31.24 -3.16
CA ILE A 443 16.13 30.33 -2.09
C ILE A 443 16.79 29.07 -2.65
N LEU A 444 17.62 28.42 -1.81
CA LEU A 444 18.11 27.07 -2.06
C LEU A 444 16.95 26.07 -1.93
N VAL A 445 16.81 25.22 -2.94
CA VAL A 445 15.86 24.12 -2.92
C VAL A 445 16.48 22.92 -2.20
N ARG A 446 15.63 22.09 -1.58
CA ARG A 446 16.02 20.88 -0.86
C ARG A 446 15.41 19.63 -1.48
N PRO A 447 16.01 18.44 -1.26
CA PRO A 447 15.43 17.19 -1.71
C PRO A 447 13.97 17.07 -1.23
N GLY A 448 13.05 16.74 -2.14
CA GLY A 448 11.62 16.59 -1.85
C GLY A 448 10.80 17.89 -1.88
N ASP A 449 11.41 19.06 -2.11
CA ASP A 449 10.64 20.30 -2.30
C ASP A 449 9.68 20.17 -3.51
N VAL A 450 8.46 20.67 -3.34
CA VAL A 450 7.44 20.71 -4.39
C VAL A 450 7.14 22.17 -4.75
N ILE A 451 7.47 22.53 -5.98
CA ILE A 451 7.21 23.84 -6.57
C ILE A 451 5.92 23.75 -7.39
N VAL A 452 4.96 24.62 -7.11
CA VAL A 452 3.68 24.67 -7.80
C VAL A 452 3.54 26.04 -8.46
N ILE A 453 3.37 26.06 -9.78
CA ILE A 453 3.17 27.27 -10.59
C ILE A 453 1.79 27.16 -11.25
N PRO A 454 0.73 27.68 -10.63
CA PRO A 454 -0.62 27.53 -11.17
C PRO A 454 -0.82 28.31 -12.49
N SER A 455 -1.83 27.92 -13.25
CA SER A 455 -2.29 28.68 -14.41
C SER A 455 -3.04 29.95 -14.05
N SER A 456 -2.68 31.05 -14.68
CA SER A 456 -3.39 32.31 -14.78
C SER A 456 -4.52 32.17 -15.77
N LEU A 457 -5.65 31.59 -15.33
CA LEU A 457 -6.84 31.45 -16.18
C LEU A 457 -7.48 32.80 -16.58
N ARG A 458 -6.87 33.95 -16.24
CA ARG A 458 -7.40 35.31 -16.43
C ARG A 458 -8.91 35.34 -16.20
N THR A 459 -9.37 34.82 -15.06
CA THR A 459 -10.79 34.75 -14.69
C THR A 459 -10.99 35.19 -13.26
N VAL A 460 -12.16 35.73 -12.95
CA VAL A 460 -12.64 36.00 -11.59
C VAL A 460 -13.72 34.96 -11.28
N LEU A 461 -13.59 34.26 -10.15
CA LEU A 461 -14.59 33.28 -9.72
C LEU A 461 -15.75 34.01 -9.08
N VAL A 462 -16.97 33.78 -9.54
CA VAL A 462 -18.19 34.25 -8.87
C VAL A 462 -18.87 33.06 -8.21
N SER A 463 -18.92 33.06 -6.87
CA SER A 463 -19.35 31.91 -6.07
C SER A 463 -20.46 32.25 -5.08
N GLY A 464 -21.04 31.22 -4.46
CA GLY A 464 -22.15 31.36 -3.52
C GLY A 464 -23.50 31.53 -4.22
N ARG A 465 -24.35 32.42 -3.71
CA ARG A 465 -25.71 32.67 -4.24
C ARG A 465 -25.73 33.64 -5.43
N ALA A 466 -24.90 33.38 -6.42
CA ALA A 466 -25.08 33.93 -7.76
C ALA A 466 -26.20 33.18 -8.49
N ALA A 467 -26.77 33.77 -9.54
CA ALA A 467 -27.74 33.07 -10.39
C ALA A 467 -27.07 31.90 -11.15
N PHE A 468 -25.86 32.13 -11.68
CA PHE A 468 -25.00 31.13 -12.31
C PHE A 468 -23.59 31.23 -11.74
N PRO A 469 -23.29 30.57 -10.60
CA PRO A 469 -21.94 30.56 -10.05
C PRO A 469 -20.95 29.89 -10.99
N GLY A 470 -19.77 30.48 -11.17
CA GLY A 470 -18.77 30.01 -12.12
C GLY A 470 -17.63 31.00 -12.34
N ALA A 471 -16.65 30.61 -13.16
CA ALA A 471 -15.53 31.48 -13.53
C ALA A 471 -15.95 32.43 -14.66
N VAL A 472 -15.69 33.73 -14.49
CA VAL A 472 -15.97 34.77 -15.48
C VAL A 472 -14.63 35.29 -16.02
N PRO A 473 -14.44 35.41 -17.35
CA PRO A 473 -13.23 36.01 -17.91
C PRO A 473 -12.95 37.39 -17.33
N TYR A 474 -11.69 37.62 -16.95
CA TYR A 474 -11.21 38.85 -16.33
C TYR A 474 -11.12 39.97 -17.36
N GLU A 475 -11.72 41.11 -17.01
CA GLU A 475 -11.61 42.37 -17.72
C GLU A 475 -11.19 43.47 -16.72
N PRO A 476 -10.08 44.20 -16.95
CA PRO A 476 -9.61 45.23 -16.03
C PRO A 476 -10.61 46.35 -15.72
N SER A 477 -11.54 46.64 -16.63
CA SER A 477 -12.53 47.70 -16.47
C SER A 477 -13.76 47.28 -15.65
N PHE A 478 -13.90 46.01 -15.29
CA PHE A 478 -15.10 45.54 -14.58
C PHE A 478 -15.02 45.77 -13.08
N SER A 479 -16.13 46.28 -12.55
CA SER A 479 -16.41 46.34 -11.12
C SER A 479 -16.93 44.99 -10.60
N VAL A 480 -17.02 44.85 -9.27
CA VAL A 480 -17.61 43.66 -8.62
C VAL A 480 -19.02 43.41 -9.15
N GLN A 481 -19.80 44.47 -9.36
CA GLN A 481 -21.17 44.38 -9.84
C GLN A 481 -21.25 43.86 -11.28
N ASP A 482 -20.29 44.19 -12.15
CA ASP A 482 -20.26 43.74 -13.54
C ASP A 482 -20.00 42.23 -13.63
N TYR A 483 -19.09 41.72 -12.80
CA TYR A 483 -18.87 40.28 -12.67
C TYR A 483 -20.10 39.54 -12.13
N ILE A 484 -20.78 40.11 -11.13
CA ILE A 484 -22.04 39.55 -10.60
C ILE A 484 -23.11 39.50 -11.70
N GLN A 485 -23.25 40.56 -12.50
CA GLN A 485 -24.22 40.60 -13.60
C GLN A 485 -23.89 39.55 -14.68
N ARG A 486 -22.60 39.36 -15.00
CA ARG A 486 -22.16 38.31 -15.93
C ARG A 486 -22.41 36.90 -15.41
N ALA A 487 -22.43 36.72 -14.09
CA ALA A 487 -22.89 35.50 -13.43
C ALA A 487 -24.44 35.41 -13.32
N GLY A 488 -25.18 36.18 -14.13
CA GLY A 488 -26.65 36.23 -14.13
C GLY A 488 -27.28 37.03 -12.98
N GLY A 489 -26.47 37.76 -12.23
CA GLY A 489 -26.92 38.55 -11.09
C GLY A 489 -27.02 37.75 -9.79
N PHE A 490 -27.75 38.33 -8.84
CA PHE A 490 -28.00 37.71 -7.53
C PHE A 490 -29.01 36.57 -7.66
N GLY A 491 -28.67 35.39 -7.16
CA GLY A 491 -29.56 34.23 -7.14
C GLY A 491 -30.68 34.35 -6.10
N TRP A 492 -31.59 33.38 -6.10
CA TRP A 492 -32.63 33.28 -5.08
C TRP A 492 -32.00 33.22 -3.67
N ARG A 493 -32.53 34.03 -2.74
CA ARG A 493 -32.05 34.19 -1.35
C ARG A 493 -30.62 34.73 -1.21
N ALA A 494 -30.05 35.32 -2.25
CA ALA A 494 -28.77 36.02 -2.12
C ALA A 494 -28.88 37.22 -1.16
N SER A 495 -27.83 37.41 -0.36
CA SER A 495 -27.65 38.56 0.52
C SER A 495 -26.92 39.69 -0.21
N LYS A 496 -27.12 40.94 0.25
CA LYS A 496 -26.33 42.10 -0.21
C LYS A 496 -24.90 42.11 0.36
N GLY A 497 -24.59 41.24 1.33
CA GLY A 497 -23.26 41.11 1.93
C GLY A 497 -22.27 40.37 1.03
N VAL A 498 -21.91 40.96 -0.11
CA VAL A 498 -20.92 40.43 -1.04
C VAL A 498 -19.52 40.62 -0.46
N ARG A 499 -18.67 39.60 -0.61
CA ARG A 499 -17.26 39.63 -0.25
C ARG A 499 -16.40 39.36 -1.48
N VAL A 500 -15.22 39.95 -1.52
CA VAL A 500 -14.18 39.59 -2.50
C VAL A 500 -13.02 38.98 -1.73
N ILE A 501 -12.66 37.76 -2.10
CA ILE A 501 -11.52 37.03 -1.55
C ILE A 501 -10.37 37.21 -2.53
N LYS A 502 -9.33 37.93 -2.12
CA LYS A 502 -8.18 38.25 -2.96
C LYS A 502 -7.37 36.99 -3.25
N ALA A 503 -7.08 36.74 -4.52
CA ALA A 503 -6.43 35.51 -4.97
C ALA A 503 -5.00 35.33 -4.46
N ARG A 504 -4.28 36.46 -4.30
CA ARG A 504 -2.88 36.53 -3.89
C ARG A 504 -2.70 36.37 -2.38
N THR A 505 -3.57 37.01 -1.59
CA THR A 505 -3.40 37.13 -0.13
C THR A 505 -4.41 36.33 0.67
N GLY A 506 -5.52 35.89 0.07
CA GLY A 506 -6.65 35.28 0.78
C GLY A 506 -7.48 36.29 1.60
N GLU A 507 -7.16 37.58 1.52
CA GLU A 507 -7.85 38.65 2.22
C GLU A 507 -9.32 38.75 1.79
N VAL A 508 -10.22 38.91 2.76
CA VAL A 508 -11.67 38.97 2.52
C VAL A 508 -12.16 40.40 2.71
N LEU A 509 -12.37 41.10 1.61
CA LEU A 509 -12.83 42.49 1.59
C LEU A 509 -14.34 42.57 1.37
N GLU A 510 -14.98 43.63 1.87
CA GLU A 510 -16.34 43.95 1.45
C GLU A 510 -16.33 44.48 0.01
N ALA A 511 -17.34 44.14 -0.78
CA ALA A 511 -17.38 44.55 -2.19
C ALA A 511 -17.27 46.07 -2.41
N ALA A 512 -17.70 46.88 -1.44
CA ALA A 512 -17.62 48.34 -1.49
C ALA A 512 -16.19 48.88 -1.31
N ASP A 513 -15.31 48.11 -0.64
CA ASP A 513 -13.95 48.54 -0.29
C ASP A 513 -12.92 48.10 -1.34
N VAL A 514 -13.34 47.32 -2.34
CA VAL A 514 -12.47 46.78 -3.38
C VAL A 514 -12.23 47.83 -4.46
N GLN A 515 -11.03 48.41 -4.46
CA GLN A 515 -10.61 49.38 -5.48
C GLN A 515 -10.22 48.73 -6.82
N ARG A 516 -9.69 47.50 -6.77
CA ARG A 516 -9.24 46.76 -7.96
C ARG A 516 -9.49 45.26 -7.80
N ILE A 517 -10.06 44.65 -8.84
CA ILE A 517 -10.19 43.20 -8.98
C ILE A 517 -8.98 42.71 -9.75
N ASP A 518 -8.37 41.63 -9.29
CA ASP A 518 -7.24 40.99 -9.96
C ASP A 518 -7.66 39.61 -10.50
N PRO A 519 -6.97 39.08 -11.53
CA PRO A 519 -7.18 37.73 -12.00
C PRO A 519 -7.11 36.70 -10.87
N GLY A 520 -8.13 35.85 -10.81
CA GLY A 520 -8.24 34.76 -9.85
C GLY A 520 -8.92 35.11 -8.53
N ASP A 521 -9.33 36.37 -8.33
CA ASP A 521 -10.14 36.76 -7.16
C ASP A 521 -11.46 35.97 -7.13
N ASN A 522 -12.01 35.78 -5.93
CA ASN A 522 -13.31 35.13 -5.75
C ASN A 522 -14.34 36.10 -5.18
N ILE A 523 -15.34 36.47 -5.97
CA ILE A 523 -16.51 37.23 -5.56
C ILE A 523 -17.52 36.26 -4.96
N TRP A 524 -17.61 36.29 -3.63
CA TRP A 524 -18.51 35.43 -2.87
C TRP A 524 -19.79 36.16 -2.49
N ILE A 525 -20.91 35.69 -3.05
CA ILE A 525 -22.25 36.18 -2.72
C ILE A 525 -22.83 35.33 -1.59
N LYS A 526 -22.95 35.91 -0.40
CA LYS A 526 -23.51 35.21 0.77
C LYS A 526 -24.99 34.89 0.60
N GLU A 527 -25.44 33.83 1.25
CA GLU A 527 -26.88 33.53 1.39
C GLU A 527 -27.50 34.32 2.56
N LYS A 528 -28.77 34.71 2.42
CA LYS A 528 -29.55 35.24 3.55
C LYS A 528 -29.71 34.16 4.63
N PRO A 529 -29.40 34.46 5.91
CA PRO A 529 -29.49 33.46 6.96
C PRO A 529 -30.90 32.90 7.07
N THR A 530 -31.03 31.58 7.20
CA THR A 530 -32.29 30.94 7.58
C THR A 530 -32.53 31.20 9.05
N ARG A 531 -33.51 32.04 9.37
CA ARG A 531 -33.98 32.20 10.76
C ARG A 531 -34.97 31.10 11.05
N ASP A 532 -34.64 30.24 12.01
CA ASP A 532 -35.57 29.27 12.54
C ASP A 532 -36.53 29.97 13.50
N TYR A 533 -37.59 30.54 12.93
CA TYR A 533 -38.63 31.24 13.68
C TYR A 533 -39.34 30.34 14.68
N TRP A 534 -39.37 29.02 14.43
CA TRP A 534 -39.99 28.08 15.36
C TRP A 534 -39.14 27.91 16.60
N THR A 535 -37.84 27.72 16.45
CA THR A 535 -36.90 27.64 17.59
C THR A 535 -36.84 28.96 18.38
N LEU A 536 -36.85 30.10 17.69
CA LEU A 536 -36.94 31.42 18.36
C LEU A 536 -38.23 31.58 19.15
N PHE A 537 -39.36 31.13 18.58
CA PHE A 537 -40.65 31.18 19.25
C PHE A 537 -40.71 30.27 20.49
N THR A 538 -40.23 29.03 20.37
CA THR A 538 -40.23 28.08 21.51
C THR A 538 -39.29 28.54 22.63
N GLN A 539 -38.13 29.12 22.29
CA GLN A 539 -37.24 29.74 23.27
C GLN A 539 -37.90 30.94 23.96
N ALA A 540 -38.57 31.82 23.21
CA ALA A 540 -39.27 32.97 23.77
C ALA A 540 -40.41 32.55 24.73
N MET A 541 -41.19 31.53 24.34
CA MET A 541 -42.23 30.97 25.20
C MET A 541 -41.65 30.29 26.45
N ALA A 542 -40.52 29.61 26.35
CA ALA A 542 -39.83 29.01 27.49
C ALA A 542 -39.35 30.07 28.48
N VAL A 543 -38.72 31.15 28.01
CA VAL A 543 -38.28 32.28 28.85
C VAL A 543 -39.49 32.98 29.49
N ALA A 544 -40.55 33.23 28.74
CA ALA A 544 -41.77 33.82 29.27
C ALA A 544 -42.41 32.94 30.36
N GLY A 545 -42.42 31.61 30.16
CA GLY A 545 -42.87 30.65 31.17
C GLY A 545 -42.01 30.68 32.43
N GLN A 546 -40.68 30.76 32.31
CA GLN A 546 -39.76 30.89 33.45
C GLN A 546 -40.00 32.20 34.22
N VAL A 547 -40.15 33.33 33.53
CA VAL A 547 -40.44 34.63 34.16
C VAL A 547 -41.80 34.60 34.87
N ALA A 548 -42.84 34.07 34.23
CA ALA A 548 -44.16 33.92 34.84
C ALA A 548 -44.10 33.06 36.10
N THR A 549 -43.31 31.98 36.09
CA THR A 549 -43.09 31.12 37.26
C THR A 549 -42.45 31.89 38.40
N VAL A 550 -41.40 32.67 38.14
CA VAL A 550 -40.75 33.51 39.16
C VAL A 550 -41.71 34.56 39.73
N LEU A 551 -42.49 35.23 38.88
CA LEU A 551 -43.48 36.23 39.32
C LEU A 551 -44.58 35.62 40.20
N ILE A 552 -45.05 34.41 39.87
CA ILE A 552 -46.03 33.68 40.70
C ILE A 552 -45.41 33.32 42.06
N LEU A 553 -44.14 32.90 42.08
CA LEU A 553 -43.44 32.47 43.29
C LEU A 553 -43.08 33.62 44.23
N VAL A 554 -42.83 34.82 43.71
CA VAL A 554 -42.57 36.05 44.49
C VAL A 554 -43.86 36.74 44.94
N GLY A 555 -44.99 36.46 44.29
CA GLY A 555 -46.30 37.03 44.61
C GLY A 555 -47.13 36.22 45.62
N GLN A 556 -46.63 35.08 46.09
CA GLN A 556 -47.14 34.32 47.24
C GLN A 556 -46.33 34.65 48.48
#